data_AF-A0A9X3RFU0-F1
#
_entry.id   AF-A0A9X3RFU0-F1
#
_cell.length_a   1.000
_cell.length_b   1.000
_cell.length_c   1.000
_cell.angle_alpha   90.00
_cell.angle_beta   90.00
_cell.angle_gamma   90.00
#
_symmetry.space_group_name_H-M   'P 1'
#
loop_
_entity.id
_entity.type
_entity.pdbx_description
1 polymer ?
#
loop_
_entity_poly.entity_id
_entity_poly.type
_entity_poly.pdbx_seq_one_letter_code
_entity_poly.pdbx_strand_id
1 'polypeptide(L)'
;MSPTNRNEPVIAPPTPVRAAASALFGLAVGIMVAPLAPGFQVIVLILNVGAALLLTFSHPYRRQVRAEVEKRGERYRTSAAQVAPLFPLWIALMALPLLNTRSWVLMAIMWVIASAYTWFIYPHIDGTAHIKPIDKTKKK
;
A
#
# COMPACT_ATOMS: atom_id res chain seq x y z
N MET A 1 26.29 -14.09 -12.91
CA MET A 1 25.16 -14.35 -11.98
C MET A 1 25.29 -13.36 -10.83
N SER A 2 24.46 -12.33 -10.80
CA SER A 2 24.45 -11.38 -9.68
C SER A 2 24.03 -12.10 -8.39
N PRO A 3 24.68 -11.83 -7.25
CA PRO A 3 24.30 -12.44 -5.98
C PRO A 3 22.86 -12.07 -5.68
N THR A 4 21.96 -13.06 -5.72
CA THR A 4 20.57 -12.84 -5.35
C THR A 4 20.54 -12.54 -3.87
N ASN A 5 20.31 -11.28 -3.52
CA ASN A 5 20.19 -10.84 -2.13
C ASN A 5 19.04 -11.61 -1.50
N ARG A 6 19.31 -12.43 -0.46
CA ARG A 6 18.30 -13.29 0.18
C ARG A 6 17.11 -12.50 0.78
N ASN A 7 17.26 -11.19 0.88
CA ASN A 7 16.28 -10.28 1.49
C ASN A 7 15.46 -9.48 0.46
N GLU A 8 15.76 -9.55 -0.83
CA GLU A 8 15.04 -8.80 -1.86
C GLU A 8 13.79 -9.56 -2.34
N PRO A 9 12.64 -8.87 -2.53
CA PRO A 9 11.43 -9.49 -3.07
C PRO A 9 11.68 -10.07 -4.47
N VAL A 10 11.17 -11.29 -4.71
CA VAL A 10 11.28 -11.97 -6.02
C VAL A 10 10.47 -11.25 -7.10
N ILE A 11 9.37 -10.63 -6.72
CA ILE A 11 8.49 -9.85 -7.61
C ILE A 11 8.42 -8.44 -7.06
N ALA A 12 8.78 -7.45 -7.87
CA ALA A 12 8.58 -6.04 -7.54
C ALA A 12 7.23 -5.55 -8.10
N PRO A 13 6.50 -4.69 -7.37
CA PRO A 13 5.30 -4.06 -7.91
C PRO A 13 5.63 -3.22 -9.15
N PRO A 14 4.81 -3.27 -10.23
CA PRO A 14 4.99 -2.40 -11.37
C PRO A 14 4.98 -0.92 -10.94
N THR A 15 6.01 -0.17 -11.33
CA THR A 15 6.18 1.25 -10.95
C THR A 15 4.93 2.11 -11.18
N PRO A 16 4.20 2.00 -12.32
CA PRO A 16 3.01 2.80 -12.55
C PRO A 16 1.86 2.48 -11.58
N VAL A 17 1.68 1.18 -11.26
CA VAL A 17 0.65 0.71 -10.34
C VAL A 17 0.95 1.19 -8.92
N ARG A 18 2.20 1.05 -8.50
CA ARG A 18 2.70 1.55 -7.21
C ARG A 18 2.51 3.06 -7.09
N ALA A 19 2.87 3.83 -8.12
CA ALA A 19 2.73 5.28 -8.11
C ALA A 19 1.27 5.72 -8.00
N ALA A 20 0.41 5.19 -8.86
CA ALA A 20 -1.00 5.54 -8.90
C ALA A 20 -1.72 5.15 -7.60
N ALA A 21 -1.52 3.93 -7.11
CA ALA A 21 -2.12 3.53 -5.85
C ALA A 21 -1.59 4.36 -4.65
N SER A 22 -0.30 4.70 -4.63
CA SER A 22 0.26 5.56 -3.57
C SER A 22 -0.37 6.96 -3.59
N ALA A 23 -0.56 7.54 -4.78
CA ALA A 23 -1.23 8.83 -4.94
C ALA A 23 -2.69 8.79 -4.48
N LEU A 24 -3.42 7.71 -4.80
CA LEU A 24 -4.82 7.50 -4.39
C LEU A 24 -4.94 7.33 -2.87
N PHE A 25 -4.12 6.47 -2.25
CA PHE A 25 -4.09 6.31 -0.78
C PHE A 25 -3.71 7.60 -0.07
N GLY A 26 -2.71 8.32 -0.60
CA GLY A 26 -2.36 9.61 -0.07
C GLY A 26 -3.53 10.59 -0.15
N LEU A 27 -4.27 10.59 -1.27
CA LEU A 27 -5.38 11.53 -1.46
C LEU A 27 -6.53 11.22 -0.51
N ALA A 28 -6.78 9.94 -0.27
CA ALA A 28 -7.69 9.45 0.75
C ALA A 28 -7.37 9.99 2.16
N VAL A 29 -6.09 10.09 2.51
CA VAL A 29 -5.66 10.71 3.77
C VAL A 29 -5.75 12.23 3.72
N GLY A 30 -5.20 12.85 2.67
CA GLY A 30 -5.12 14.30 2.53
C GLY A 30 -6.49 15.00 2.50
N ILE A 31 -7.52 14.36 1.92
CA ILE A 31 -8.86 14.95 1.85
C ILE A 31 -9.50 15.16 3.23
N MET A 32 -9.05 14.46 4.27
CA MET A 32 -9.57 14.61 5.64
C MET A 32 -9.34 16.01 6.22
N VAL A 33 -8.39 16.78 5.71
CA VAL A 33 -8.12 18.17 6.15
C VAL A 33 -8.57 19.22 5.13
N ALA A 34 -9.24 18.81 4.06
CA ALA A 34 -9.78 19.74 3.08
C ALA A 34 -10.95 20.54 3.67
N PRO A 35 -11.16 21.80 3.24
CA PRO A 35 -12.30 22.63 3.65
C PRO A 35 -13.59 22.17 2.93
N LEU A 36 -14.00 20.94 3.19
CA LEU A 36 -15.18 20.28 2.63
C LEU A 36 -16.08 19.79 3.77
N ALA A 37 -17.37 19.63 3.49
CA ALA A 37 -18.26 18.99 4.46
C ALA A 37 -17.81 17.53 4.71
N PRO A 38 -17.94 17.01 5.95
CA PRO A 38 -17.44 15.69 6.32
C PRO A 38 -17.95 14.55 5.40
N GLY A 39 -19.21 14.62 4.96
CA GLY A 39 -19.77 13.63 4.03
C GLY A 39 -19.00 13.53 2.72
N PHE A 40 -18.58 14.66 2.13
CA PHE A 40 -17.78 14.66 0.90
C PHE A 40 -16.37 14.10 1.13
N GLN A 41 -15.75 14.41 2.28
CA GLN A 41 -14.43 13.86 2.62
C GLN A 41 -14.47 12.32 2.69
N VAL A 42 -15.50 11.76 3.33
CA VAL A 42 -15.69 10.30 3.45
C VAL A 42 -15.97 9.66 2.09
N ILE A 43 -16.77 10.28 1.23
CA ILE A 43 -17.02 9.78 -0.14
C ILE A 43 -15.70 9.71 -0.92
N VAL A 44 -14.92 10.79 -0.92
CA VAL A 44 -13.63 10.85 -1.63
C VAL A 44 -12.65 9.81 -1.07
N LEU A 45 -12.59 9.64 0.25
CA LEU A 45 -11.80 8.60 0.91
C LEU A 45 -12.14 7.21 0.39
N ILE A 46 -13.43 6.82 0.44
CA ILE A 46 -13.89 5.49 0.05
C ILE A 46 -13.59 5.24 -1.44
N LEU A 47 -13.88 6.21 -2.30
CA LEU A 47 -13.62 6.09 -3.73
C LEU A 47 -12.14 5.92 -4.04
N ASN A 48 -11.26 6.68 -3.39
CA ASN A 48 -9.82 6.59 -3.62
C ASN A 48 -9.22 5.29 -3.08
N VAL A 49 -9.60 4.87 -1.87
CA VAL A 49 -9.18 3.58 -1.30
C VAL A 49 -9.67 2.43 -2.19
N GLY A 50 -10.95 2.45 -2.57
CA GLY A 50 -11.55 1.45 -3.46
C GLY A 50 -10.82 1.38 -4.80
N ALA A 51 -10.56 2.52 -5.43
CA ALA A 51 -9.82 2.60 -6.69
C ALA A 51 -8.37 2.09 -6.56
N ALA A 52 -7.66 2.42 -5.48
CA ALA A 52 -6.30 1.96 -5.24
C ALA A 52 -6.25 0.43 -5.10
N LEU A 53 -7.19 -0.15 -4.36
CA LEU A 53 -7.32 -1.59 -4.18
C LEU A 53 -7.71 -2.27 -5.50
N LEU A 54 -8.67 -1.71 -6.24
CA LEU A 54 -9.10 -2.23 -7.54
C LEU A 54 -7.95 -2.23 -8.54
N LEU A 55 -7.19 -1.13 -8.64
CA LEU A 55 -5.99 -1.02 -9.48
C LEU A 55 -4.97 -2.10 -9.12
N THR A 56 -4.68 -2.24 -7.82
CA THR A 56 -3.68 -3.19 -7.31
C THR A 56 -4.10 -4.64 -7.60
N PHE A 57 -5.35 -4.99 -7.33
CA PHE A 57 -5.83 -6.38 -7.39
C PHE A 57 -6.31 -6.83 -8.77
N SER A 58 -6.65 -5.90 -9.66
CA SER A 58 -7.05 -6.22 -11.04
C SER A 58 -5.88 -6.32 -12.01
N HIS A 59 -4.71 -5.81 -11.64
CA HIS A 59 -3.57 -5.77 -12.57
C HIS A 59 -3.00 -7.19 -12.83
N PRO A 60 -2.61 -7.50 -14.09
CA PRO A 60 -2.12 -8.83 -14.48
C PRO A 60 -0.96 -9.41 -13.64
N TYR A 61 -0.13 -8.56 -13.03
CA TYR A 61 1.01 -8.99 -12.21
C TYR A 61 0.57 -9.82 -10.98
N ARG A 62 -0.66 -9.64 -10.49
CA ARG A 62 -1.20 -10.43 -9.38
C ARG A 62 -1.30 -11.92 -9.72
N ARG A 63 -1.43 -12.28 -11.00
CA ARG A 63 -1.37 -13.68 -11.44
C ARG A 63 0.02 -14.28 -11.22
N GLN A 64 1.07 -13.49 -11.43
CA GLN A 64 2.46 -13.91 -11.21
C GLN A 64 2.74 -14.09 -9.71
N VAL A 65 2.25 -13.16 -8.89
CA VAL A 65 2.31 -13.26 -7.42
C VAL A 65 1.61 -14.54 -6.92
N ARG A 66 0.42 -14.86 -7.45
CA ARG A 66 -0.31 -16.10 -7.11
C ARG A 66 0.45 -17.36 -7.49
N ALA A 67 0.94 -17.42 -8.72
CA ALA A 67 1.72 -18.57 -9.20
C ALA A 67 2.98 -18.81 -8.34
N GLU A 68 3.64 -17.75 -7.90
CA GLU A 68 4.86 -17.85 -7.09
C GLU A 68 4.60 -18.31 -5.65
N VAL A 69 3.45 -17.93 -5.07
CA VAL A 69 3.01 -18.43 -3.75
C VAL A 69 2.57 -19.89 -3.84
N GLU A 70 1.83 -20.27 -4.89
CA GLU A 70 1.34 -21.64 -5.09
C GLU A 70 2.49 -22.65 -5.26
N LYS A 71 3.57 -22.29 -5.97
CA LYS A 71 4.79 -23.11 -6.08
C LYS A 71 5.41 -23.51 -4.74
N ARG A 72 5.13 -22.77 -3.67
CA ARG A 72 5.73 -22.96 -2.33
C ARG A 72 4.86 -23.82 -1.42
N GLY A 73 3.64 -24.15 -1.82
CA GLY A 73 2.67 -24.82 -0.94
C GLY A 73 2.28 -24.01 0.30
N GLU A 74 2.66 -22.72 0.35
CA GLU A 74 2.33 -21.85 1.48
C GLU A 74 0.92 -21.28 1.31
N ARG A 75 0.13 -21.35 2.39
CA ARG A 75 -1.14 -20.61 2.45
C ARG A 75 -0.86 -19.12 2.58
N TYR A 76 -1.62 -18.31 1.85
CA TYR A 76 -1.75 -16.87 2.11
C TYR A 76 -2.20 -16.66 3.55
N ARG A 77 -1.26 -16.41 4.46
CA ARG A 77 -1.56 -16.15 5.86
C ARG A 77 -1.14 -14.74 6.19
N THR A 78 -2.14 -13.90 6.49
CA THR A 78 -1.93 -12.54 6.95
C THR A 78 -1.35 -12.55 8.37
N SER A 79 -0.11 -12.07 8.53
CA SER A 79 0.52 -11.89 9.85
C SER A 79 0.36 -10.44 10.32
N ALA A 80 0.30 -10.22 11.64
CA ALA A 80 0.23 -8.88 12.23
C ALA A 80 1.39 -7.98 11.77
N ALA A 81 2.59 -8.56 11.57
CA ALA A 81 3.75 -7.85 11.05
C ALA A 81 3.54 -7.33 9.61
N GLN A 82 2.65 -7.96 8.83
CA GLN A 82 2.33 -7.52 7.46
C GLN A 82 1.39 -6.32 7.45
N VAL A 83 0.54 -6.20 8.47
CA VAL A 83 -0.43 -5.11 8.63
C VAL A 83 0.19 -3.92 9.37
N ALA A 84 1.22 -4.15 10.19
CA ALA A 84 1.90 -3.11 10.96
C ALA A 84 2.30 -1.85 10.15
N PRO A 85 2.80 -1.95 8.90
CA PRO A 85 3.12 -0.77 8.10
C PRO A 85 1.90 0.10 7.71
N LEU A 86 0.69 -0.44 7.75
CA LEU A 86 -0.54 0.33 7.49
C LEU A 86 -0.98 1.17 8.69
N PHE A 87 -0.48 0.86 9.89
CA PHE A 87 -0.94 1.47 11.13
C PHE A 87 -0.77 3.00 11.15
N PRO A 88 0.32 3.61 10.65
CA PRO A 88 0.44 5.06 10.60
C PRO A 88 -0.58 5.75 9.70
N LEU A 89 -0.95 5.13 8.56
CA LEU A 89 -2.03 5.67 7.72
C LEU A 89 -3.38 5.58 8.43
N TRP A 90 -3.62 4.50 9.17
CA TRP A 90 -4.83 4.36 9.98
C TRP A 90 -4.90 5.42 11.10
N ILE A 91 -3.80 5.66 11.81
CA ILE A 91 -3.72 6.72 12.83
C ILE A 91 -4.00 8.08 12.18
N ALA A 92 -3.41 8.36 11.01
CA ALA A 92 -3.67 9.61 10.30
C ALA A 92 -5.15 9.78 9.97
N LEU A 93 -5.84 8.73 9.50
CA LEU A 93 -7.28 8.78 9.22
C LEU A 93 -8.12 9.04 10.47
N MET A 94 -7.68 8.59 11.66
CA MET A 94 -8.38 8.86 12.91
C MET A 94 -8.07 10.25 13.47
N ALA A 95 -6.85 10.74 13.28
CA ALA A 95 -6.38 12.00 13.87
C ALA A 95 -6.72 13.23 13.03
N LEU A 96 -6.58 13.16 11.70
CA LEU A 96 -6.77 14.31 10.80
C LEU A 96 -8.19 14.91 10.85
N PRO A 97 -9.28 14.13 10.96
CA PRO A 97 -10.62 14.69 11.13
C PRO A 97 -10.78 15.48 12.42
N LEU A 98 -9.97 15.24 13.46
CA LEU A 98 -10.05 15.95 14.74
C LEU A 98 -9.35 17.32 14.72
N LEU A 99 -8.61 17.62 13.65
CA LEU A 99 -7.95 18.92 13.50
C LEU A 99 -9.01 20.01 13.21
N ASN A 100 -8.93 21.11 13.95
CA ASN A 100 -9.77 22.29 13.71
C ASN A 100 -9.37 23.07 12.45
N THR A 101 -8.13 22.87 11.97
CA THR A 101 -7.61 23.57 10.79
C THR A 101 -8.00 22.84 9.51
N ARG A 102 -8.73 23.53 8.62
CA ARG A 102 -9.08 23.04 7.28
C ARG A 102 -8.48 23.95 6.22
N SER A 103 -7.72 23.39 5.28
CA SER A 103 -7.05 24.17 4.23
C SER A 103 -6.65 23.29 3.05
N TRP A 104 -6.78 23.82 1.84
CA TRP A 104 -6.29 23.18 0.62
C TRP A 104 -4.77 22.99 0.65
N VAL A 105 -4.02 23.92 1.24
CA VAL A 105 -2.56 23.81 1.39
C VAL A 105 -2.21 22.65 2.33
N LEU A 106 -2.89 22.55 3.48
CA LEU A 106 -2.69 21.47 4.43
C LEU A 106 -3.04 20.11 3.82
N MET A 107 -4.13 20.05 3.04
CA MET A 107 -4.51 18.87 2.28
C MET A 107 -3.43 18.44 1.28
N ALA A 108 -2.84 19.37 0.52
CA ALA A 108 -1.75 19.05 -0.39
C ALA A 108 -0.50 18.52 0.33
N ILE A 109 -0.14 19.09 1.48
CA ILE A 109 0.99 18.63 2.30
C ILE A 109 0.73 17.20 2.82
N MET A 110 -0.45 16.97 3.41
CA MET A 110 -0.83 15.64 3.92
C MET A 110 -0.89 14.61 2.78
N TRP A 111 -1.38 15.00 1.61
CA TRP A 111 -1.40 14.17 0.42
C TRP A 111 0.00 13.72 0.00
N VAL A 112 0.96 14.65 -0.08
CA VAL A 112 2.35 14.34 -0.46
C VAL A 112 3.01 13.41 0.56
N ILE A 113 2.87 13.72 1.86
CA ILE A 113 3.46 12.91 2.94
C ILE A 113 2.87 11.50 2.94
N ALA A 114 1.55 11.37 2.87
CA ALA A 114 0.88 10.08 2.86
C ALA A 114 1.17 9.28 1.59
N SER A 115 1.29 9.94 0.42
CA SER A 115 1.68 9.30 -0.83
C SER A 115 3.11 8.78 -0.76
N ALA A 116 4.05 9.59 -0.27
CA ALA A 116 5.45 9.19 -0.10
C ALA A 116 5.57 8.02 0.89
N TYR A 117 4.86 8.07 2.02
CA TYR A 117 4.83 6.97 2.97
C TYR A 117 4.25 5.69 2.34
N THR A 118 3.11 5.81 1.65
CA THR A 118 2.46 4.69 0.96
C THR A 118 3.39 4.07 -0.07
N TRP A 119 4.15 4.87 -0.80
CA TRP A 119 5.13 4.38 -1.75
C TRP A 119 6.10 3.40 -1.09
N PHE A 120 6.66 3.73 0.08
CA PHE A 120 7.59 2.85 0.80
C PHE A 120 6.94 1.56 1.30
N ILE A 121 5.73 1.64 1.84
CA ILE A 121 5.05 0.48 2.40
C ILE A 121 4.28 -0.34 1.35
N TYR A 122 4.16 0.14 0.10
CA TYR A 122 3.35 -0.49 -0.95
C TYR A 122 3.61 -1.99 -1.16
N PRO A 123 4.86 -2.50 -1.13
CA PRO A 123 5.12 -3.93 -1.23
C PRO A 123 4.43 -4.78 -0.12
N HIS A 124 4.10 -4.17 1.02
CA HIS A 124 3.34 -4.83 2.08
C HIS A 124 1.84 -4.83 1.76
N ILE A 125 1.33 -3.76 1.13
CA ILE A 125 -0.07 -3.62 0.70
C ILE A 125 -0.40 -4.64 -0.39
N ASP A 126 0.46 -4.77 -1.39
CA ASP A 126 0.25 -5.71 -2.49
C ASP A 126 0.80 -7.13 -2.21
N GLY A 127 1.41 -7.32 -1.03
CA GLY A 127 1.91 -8.60 -0.54
C GLY A 127 3.23 -9.06 -1.14
N THR A 128 3.84 -8.31 -2.06
CA THR A 128 5.11 -8.66 -2.70
C THR A 128 6.29 -8.74 -1.73
N ALA A 129 6.28 -7.95 -0.64
CA ALA A 129 7.31 -7.94 0.40
C ALA A 129 7.58 -9.31 1.04
N HIS A 130 6.62 -10.24 0.97
CA HIS A 130 6.70 -11.54 1.63
C HIS A 130 7.19 -12.66 0.71
N ILE A 131 7.39 -12.38 -0.57
CA ILE A 131 7.88 -13.34 -1.55
C ILE A 131 9.41 -13.29 -1.56
N LYS A 132 10.06 -13.92 -0.57
CA LYS A 132 11.53 -14.02 -0.48
C LYS A 132 12.08 -15.14 -1.38
N PRO A 133 13.35 -15.12 -1.81
CA PRO A 133 13.94 -16.21 -2.59
C PRO A 133 13.87 -17.55 -1.84
N ILE A 134 13.57 -18.65 -2.55
CA ILE A 134 13.63 -20.00 -1.97
C ILE A 134 15.10 -20.32 -1.74
N ASP A 135 15.51 -20.48 -0.48
CA ASP A 135 16.86 -20.91 -0.16
C ASP A 135 17.05 -22.37 -0.58
N LYS A 136 17.71 -22.60 -1.72
CA LYS A 136 17.96 -23.94 -2.26
C LYS A 136 18.96 -24.76 -1.42
N THR A 137 19.49 -24.23 -0.33
CA THR A 137 20.47 -24.92 0.53
C THR A 137 19.85 -25.89 1.56
N LYS A 138 18.52 -25.97 1.68
CA LYS A 138 17.82 -27.02 2.44
C LYS A 138 17.25 -28.11 1.53
N LYS A 139 18.08 -28.74 0.71
CA LYS A 139 17.85 -30.15 0.34
C LYS A 139 18.87 -30.96 1.14
N LYS A 140 18.37 -31.65 2.17
CA LYS A 140 19.12 -32.71 2.87
C LYS A 140 19.51 -33.79 1.88
#